data_AF-A0A0L8GSE8-F1
#
_entry.id   AF-A0A0L8GSE8-F1
#
_cell.length_a   1.000
_cell.length_b   1.000
_cell.length_c   1.000
_cell.angle_alpha   90.00
_cell.angle_beta   90.00
_cell.angle_gamma   90.00
#
_symmetry.space_group_name_H-M   'P 1'
#
loop_
_entity.id
_entity.type
_entity.pdbx_description
1 polymer ?
#
loop_
_entity_poly.entity_id
_entity_poly.type
_entity_poly.pdbx_seq_one_letter_code
_entity_poly.pdbx_strand_id
1 'polypeptide(L)' 'NEKKLRYRFAAIVDELRNSSDAVYSRALLSFVNCIIIYKKEDLERVRIRNEFI' A
#
# COMPACT_ATOMS: atom_id res chain seq x y z
N ASN A 1 5.46 -8.10 -21.15
CA ASN A 1 6.65 -8.53 -20.35
C ASN A 1 6.38 -8.33 -18.86
N GLU A 2 5.30 -8.89 -18.34
CA GLU A 2 4.72 -8.56 -17.02
C GLU A 2 5.21 -9.50 -15.91
N LYS A 3 6.51 -9.75 -15.84
CA LYS A 3 7.10 -10.58 -14.79
C LYS A 3 8.28 -9.86 -14.17
N LYS A 4 8.03 -9.04 -13.13
CA LYS A 4 8.96 -8.64 -12.06
C LYS A 4 8.35 -7.54 -11.17
N LEU A 5 7.21 -7.81 -10.52
CA LEU A 5 6.81 -6.97 -9.39
C LEU A 5 7.73 -7.35 -8.21
N ARG A 6 8.65 -6.45 -7.85
CA ARG A 6 9.74 -6.69 -6.89
C ARG A 6 9.24 -7.02 -5.47
N TYR A 7 7.97 -6.76 -5.12
CA TYR A 7 7.31 -7.08 -3.82
C TYR A 7 5.78 -6.87 -3.93
N ARG A 8 4.99 -7.45 -3.00
CA ARG A 8 3.51 -7.57 -3.08
C ARG A 8 2.77 -6.24 -3.30
N PHE A 9 3.27 -5.15 -2.72
CA PHE A 9 2.63 -3.82 -2.80
C PHE A 9 3.38 -2.81 -3.66
N ALA A 10 4.33 -3.27 -4.49
CA ALA A 10 5.18 -2.39 -5.28
C ALA A 10 4.40 -1.39 -6.15
N ALA A 11 3.33 -1.85 -6.81
CA ALA A 11 2.51 -1.00 -7.66
C ALA A 11 1.81 0.11 -6.85
N ILE A 12 1.23 -0.22 -5.69
CA ILE A 12 0.52 0.77 -4.85
C ILE A 12 1.49 1.84 -4.32
N VAL A 13 2.70 1.43 -3.93
CA VAL A 13 3.74 2.36 -3.46
C VAL A 13 4.21 3.26 -4.60
N ASP A 14 4.36 2.72 -5.81
CA ASP A 14 4.75 3.51 -6.98
C ASP A 14 3.68 4.55 -7.34
N GLU A 15 2.41 4.13 -7.39
CA GLU A 15 1.28 5.03 -7.65
C GLU A 15 1.16 6.13 -6.59
N LEU A 16 1.33 5.81 -5.30
CA LEU A 16 1.33 6.81 -4.23
C LEU A 16 2.48 7.82 -4.33
N ARG A 17 3.65 7.40 -4.84
CA ARG A 17 4.83 8.27 -4.98
C ARG A 17 4.75 9.15 -6.22
N ASN A 18 4.12 8.67 -7.29
CA ASN A 18 4.13 9.31 -8.61
C ASN A 18 2.81 10.04 -8.95
N SER A 19 1.71 9.78 -8.24
CA SER A 19 0.42 10.42 -8.50
C SER A 19 0.43 11.91 -8.14
N SER A 20 0.05 12.75 -9.11
CA SER A 20 -0.26 14.18 -8.89
C SER A 20 -1.74 14.44 -8.58
N ASP A 21 -2.61 13.43 -8.68
CA ASP A 21 -4.04 13.55 -8.39
C ASP A 21 -4.30 13.30 -6.90
N ALA A 22 -4.71 14.36 -6.20
CA ALA A 22 -4.97 14.32 -4.77
C ALA A 22 -6.14 13.40 -4.38
N VAL A 23 -7.17 13.27 -5.22
CA VAL A 23 -8.33 12.41 -4.96
C VAL A 23 -7.90 10.94 -5.09
N TYR A 24 -7.16 10.63 -6.15
CA TYR A 24 -6.62 9.30 -6.37
C TYR A 24 -5.66 8.88 -5.24
N SER A 25 -4.71 9.75 -4.89
CA SER A 25 -3.77 9.50 -3.78
C SER A 25 -4.50 9.29 -2.45
N ARG A 26 -5.58 10.03 -2.19
CA ARG A 26 -6.40 9.84 -0.98
C ARG A 26 -7.15 8.51 -0.98
N ALA A 27 -7.66 8.08 -2.13
CA ALA A 27 -8.30 6.77 -2.28
C ALA A 27 -7.30 5.63 -2.05
N LEU A 28 -6.09 5.72 -2.62
CA LEU A 28 -5.01 4.76 -2.39
C LEU A 28 -4.61 4.68 -0.91
N LEU A 29 -4.45 5.83 -0.24
CA LEU A 29 -4.13 5.86 1.18
C LEU A 29 -5.24 5.21 2.02
N SER A 30 -6.51 5.46 1.69
CA SER A 30 -7.66 4.81 2.33
C SER A 30 -7.63 3.30 2.11
N PHE A 31 -7.28 2.84 0.91
CA PHE A 31 -7.15 1.42 0.60
C PHE A 31 -6.05 0.75 1.43
N VAL A 32 -4.86 1.37 1.52
CA VAL A 32 -3.77 0.91 2.40
C VAL A 32 -4.24 0.83 3.86
N ASN A 33 -4.94 1.85 4.35
CA ASN A 33 -5.48 1.86 5.70
C ASN A 33 -6.48 0.72 5.95
N CYS A 34 -7.34 0.40 4.98
CA CYS A 34 -8.26 -0.74 5.08
C CYS A 34 -7.51 -2.07 5.23
N ILE A 35 -6.43 -2.28 4.46
CA ILE A 35 -5.62 -3.50 4.53
C ILE A 35 -5.01 -3.66 5.93
N ILE A 36 -4.47 -2.57 6.49
CA ILE A 36 -3.84 -2.57 7.81
C ILE A 36 -4.89 -2.81 8.91
N ILE A 37 -5.98 -2.04 8.93
CA ILE A 37 -7.01 -2.10 9.98
C ILE A 37 -7.70 -3.47 10.02
N TYR A 38 -7.80 -4.17 8.89
CA TYR A 38 -8.39 -5.52 8.84
C TYR A 38 -7.57 -6.57 9.61
N LYS A 39 -6.29 -6.32 9.92
CA LYS A 39 -5.47 -7.27 10.70
C LYS A 39 -5.78 -7.15 12.20
N LYS A 40 -6.20 -8.29 12.78
CA LYS A 40 -6.57 -8.40 14.20
C LYS A 40 -5.39 -8.18 15.14
N GLU A 41 -4.22 -8.71 14.79
CA GLU A 41 -3.03 -8.64 15.63
C GLU A 41 -2.20 -7.40 15.34
N ASP A 42 -1.74 -6.74 16.39
CA ASP A 42 -0.90 -5.54 16.35
C ASP A 42 0.40 -5.79 15.58
N LEU A 43 1.02 -6.94 15.80
CA LEU A 43 2.25 -7.33 15.12
C LEU A 43 2.05 -7.46 13.61
N GLU A 44 0.93 -8.05 13.18
CA GLU A 44 0.59 -8.19 11.76
C GLU A 44 0.29 -6.83 11.11
N ARG A 45 -0.34 -5.90 11.85
CA ARG A 45 -0.50 -4.50 11.40
C ARG A 45 0.84 -3.82 11.16
N VAL A 46 1.79 -3.98 12.09
CA VAL A 46 3.14 -3.43 11.96
C VAL A 46 3.89 -4.06 10.77
N ARG A 47 3.81 -5.39 10.61
CA ARG A 47 4.45 -6.11 9.49
C ARG A 47 3.92 -5.64 8.14
N ILE A 48 2.59 -5.58 7.97
CA ILE A 48 2.01 -5.10 6.72
C ILE A 48 2.34 -3.63 6.46
N ARG A 49 2.28 -2.75 7.47
CA ARG A 49 2.67 -1.35 7.29
C ARG A 49 4.10 -1.22 6.78
N ASN A 50 5.02 -2.05 7.29
CA ASN A 50 6.42 -2.06 6.86
C ASN A 50 6.60 -2.54 5.42
N GLU A 51 5.65 -3.28 4.83
CA GLU A 51 5.67 -3.62 3.40
C GLU A 51 5.35 -2.41 2.48
N PHE A 52 4.84 -1.30 3.03
CA PHE A 52 4.51 -0.07 2.30
C PHE A 52 5.54 1.06 2.46
N ILE A 53 6.55 0.90 3.32
CA ILE A 53 7.63 1.89 3.56
C ILE A 53 8.79 1.61 2.60
#